data_AF-A0ABC9VHH3-F1
#
_entry.id   AF-A0ABC9VHH3-F1
#
_cell.length_a   1.000
_cell.length_b   1.000
_cell.length_c   1.000
_cell.angle_alpha   90.00
_cell.angle_beta   90.00
_cell.angle_gamma   90.00
#
_symmetry.space_group_name_H-M   'P 1'
#
loop_
_entity.id
_entity.type
_entity.pdbx_description
1 polymer ?
#
loop_
_entity_poly.entity_id
_entity_poly.type
_entity_poly.pdbx_seq_one_letter_code
_entity_poly.pdbx_strand_id
1 'polypeptide(L)'
;MKRIDLIYEKLKEWTVGENRWVSAKELADALHLDRANVSSDLNKLWRQGKAKKLPGRPVRFTIAKQGAEKIFATKLDELSYQQPSLTIAVEQGKAAILYPPKGMHMLIFGETGTGKSMFAQQGKPKLGFSRQS
;
A
#
# COMPACT_ATOMS: atom_id res chain seq x y z
N MET A 1 4.54 -0.93 -32.23
CA MET A 1 4.50 -1.20 -30.78
C MET A 1 5.92 -1.14 -30.24
N LYS A 2 6.21 -0.45 -29.11
CA LYS A 2 7.59 -0.36 -28.61
C LYS A 2 7.98 -1.65 -27.88
N ARG A 3 9.25 -2.04 -27.94
CA ARG A 3 9.79 -3.25 -27.28
C ARG A 3 9.49 -3.30 -25.78
N ILE A 4 9.58 -2.15 -25.11
CA ILE A 4 9.30 -2.03 -23.67
C ILE A 4 7.85 -2.37 -23.32
N ASP A 5 6.91 -2.06 -24.21
CA ASP A 5 5.49 -2.36 -24.00
C ASP A 5 5.25 -3.88 -24.12
N LEU A 6 5.89 -4.54 -25.10
CA LEU A 6 5.85 -6.00 -25.25
C LEU A 6 6.41 -6.72 -24.01
N ILE A 7 7.55 -6.25 -23.51
CA ILE A 7 8.18 -6.78 -22.28
C ILE A 7 7.25 -6.59 -21.09
N TYR A 8 6.61 -5.43 -20.98
CA TYR A 8 5.68 -5.13 -19.90
C TYR A 8 4.44 -6.04 -19.92
N GLU A 9 3.81 -6.21 -21.09
CA GLU A 9 2.64 -7.08 -21.23
C GLU A 9 3.00 -8.54 -20.94
N LYS A 10 4.15 -9.03 -21.41
CA LYS A 10 4.58 -10.41 -21.10
C LYS A 10 4.89 -10.62 -19.62
N LEU A 11 5.57 -9.65 -19.00
CA LEU A 11 5.83 -9.67 -17.56
C LEU A 11 4.50 -9.67 -16.78
N LYS A 12 3.53 -8.87 -17.21
CA LYS A 12 2.19 -8.79 -16.61
C LYS A 12 1.46 -10.12 -16.75
N GLU A 13 1.43 -10.72 -17.94
CA GLU A 13 0.83 -12.04 -18.20
C GLU A 13 1.36 -13.11 -17.24
N TRP A 14 2.67 -13.13 -16.99
CA TRP A 14 3.32 -14.16 -16.16
C TRP A 14 3.30 -13.90 -14.66
N THR A 15 2.96 -12.69 -14.22
CA THR A 15 3.10 -12.29 -12.81
C THR A 15 1.88 -11.62 -12.20
N VAL A 16 0.85 -11.33 -13.00
CA VAL A 16 -0.45 -10.90 -12.47
C VAL A 16 -1.15 -12.09 -11.82
N GLY A 17 -1.60 -11.92 -10.58
CA GLY A 17 -2.31 -12.96 -9.80
C GLY A 17 -1.39 -13.99 -9.15
N GLU A 18 -0.25 -14.31 -9.76
CA GLU A 18 0.73 -15.24 -9.22
C GLU A 18 1.82 -14.53 -8.41
N ASN A 19 2.31 -15.14 -7.32
CA ASN A 19 3.47 -14.63 -6.57
C ASN A 19 4.79 -14.99 -7.27
N ARG A 20 4.83 -14.83 -8.60
CA ARG A 20 5.91 -15.28 -9.47
C ARG A 20 6.91 -14.16 -9.73
N TRP A 21 8.18 -14.53 -9.73
CA TRP A 21 9.33 -13.67 -9.99
C TRP A 21 10.11 -14.24 -11.17
N VAL A 22 10.37 -13.40 -12.18
CA VAL A 22 10.98 -13.83 -13.45
C VAL A 22 12.28 -13.09 -13.69
N SER A 23 13.31 -13.79 -14.15
CA SER A 23 14.58 -13.20 -14.52
C SER A 23 14.54 -12.57 -15.91
N ALA A 24 15.46 -11.64 -16.16
CA ALA A 24 15.60 -11.04 -17.48
C ALA A 24 16.00 -12.07 -18.56
N LYS A 25 16.61 -13.19 -18.18
CA LYS A 25 16.99 -14.27 -19.10
C LYS A 25 15.75 -15.03 -19.57
N GLU A 26 14.92 -15.49 -18.63
CA GLU A 26 13.68 -16.22 -18.95
C GLU A 26 12.75 -15.41 -19.86
N LEU A 27 12.63 -14.10 -19.58
CA LEU A 27 11.78 -13.22 -20.39
C LEU A 27 12.40 -12.93 -21.78
N ALA A 28 13.73 -12.89 -21.87
CA ALA A 28 14.44 -12.73 -23.13
C ALA A 28 14.32 -13.96 -24.03
N ASP A 29 14.49 -15.16 -23.45
CA ASP A 29 14.36 -16.44 -24.15
C ASP A 29 12.93 -16.60 -24.71
N ALA A 30 11.90 -16.23 -23.93
CA ALA A 30 10.50 -16.34 -24.34
C ALA A 30 10.07 -15.33 -25.42
N LEU A 31 10.71 -14.17 -25.47
CA LEU A 31 10.41 -13.12 -26.45
C LEU A 31 11.39 -13.13 -27.64
N HIS A 32 12.35 -14.06 -27.65
CA HIS A 32 13.46 -14.09 -28.60
C HIS A 32 14.19 -12.74 -28.71
N LEU A 33 14.41 -12.09 -27.56
CA LEU A 33 15.09 -10.80 -27.45
C LEU A 33 16.46 -10.96 -26.80
N ASP A 34 17.31 -9.96 -26.99
CA ASP A 34 18.57 -9.90 -26.27
C ASP A 34 18.37 -9.61 -24.77
N ARG A 35 19.03 -10.38 -23.91
CA ARG A 35 18.90 -10.27 -22.44
C ARG A 35 19.35 -8.91 -21.90
N ALA A 36 20.37 -8.27 -22.49
CA ALA A 36 20.83 -6.96 -22.03
C ALA A 36 19.78 -5.88 -22.34
N ASN A 37 19.14 -5.97 -23.50
CA ASN A 37 18.02 -5.13 -23.89
C ASN A 37 16.81 -5.30 -22.95
N VAL A 38 16.42 -6.55 -22.66
CA VAL A 38 15.33 -6.86 -21.73
C VAL A 38 15.63 -6.36 -20.32
N SER A 39 16.85 -6.58 -19.83
CA SER A 39 17.29 -6.06 -18.52
C SER A 39 17.23 -4.54 -18.46
N SER A 40 17.66 -3.84 -19.52
CA SER A 40 17.60 -2.37 -19.59
C SER A 40 16.16 -1.87 -19.50
N ASP A 41 15.24 -2.48 -20.26
CA ASP A 41 13.84 -2.09 -20.26
C ASP A 41 13.11 -2.46 -18.96
N LEU A 42 13.41 -3.62 -18.35
CA LEU A 42 12.91 -3.98 -17.02
C LEU A 42 13.38 -2.98 -15.94
N ASN A 43 14.63 -2.53 -16.00
CA ASN A 43 15.11 -1.48 -15.10
C ASN A 43 14.41 -0.13 -15.35
N LYS A 44 14.03 0.21 -16.60
CA LYS A 44 13.20 1.39 -16.88
C LYS A 44 11.80 1.24 -16.28
N LEU A 45 11.16 0.08 -16.42
CA LEU A 45 9.85 -0.20 -15.83
C LEU A 45 9.88 -0.15 -14.29
N TRP A 46 10.97 -0.62 -13.69
CA TRP A 46 11.19 -0.51 -12.25
C TRP A 46 11.33 0.97 -11.80
N ARG A 47 12.13 1.77 -12.51
CA ARG A 47 12.24 3.23 -12.24
C ARG A 47 10.92 3.97 -12.40
N GLN A 48 10.05 3.50 -13.29
CA GLN A 48 8.70 4.04 -13.50
C GLN A 48 7.68 3.55 -12.46
N GLY A 49 8.07 2.72 -11.50
CA GLY A 49 7.16 2.15 -10.50
C GLY A 49 6.20 1.09 -11.04
N LYS A 50 6.38 0.65 -12.29
CA LYS A 50 5.54 -0.36 -12.96
C LYS A 50 5.96 -1.80 -12.69
N ALA A 51 7.20 -2.01 -12.26
CA ALA A 51 7.74 -3.33 -11.91
C ALA A 51 8.44 -3.27 -10.55
N LYS A 52 8.48 -4.41 -9.84
CA LYS A 52 9.29 -4.62 -8.66
C LYS A 52 10.53 -5.43 -9.01
N LYS A 53 11.62 -5.19 -8.29
CA LYS A 53 12.92 -5.84 -8.48
C LYS A 53 13.33 -6.55 -7.20
N LEU A 54 13.64 -7.85 -7.31
CA LEU A 54 14.23 -8.65 -6.24
C LEU A 54 15.74 -8.77 -6.51
N PRO A 55 16.59 -8.16 -5.67
CA PRO A 55 18.03 -8.31 -5.81
C PRO A 55 18.45 -9.77 -5.60
N GLY A 56 19.41 -10.24 -6.39
CA GLY A 56 19.86 -11.62 -6.38
C GLY A 56 20.71 -11.96 -7.60
N ARG A 57 21.16 -13.21 -7.69
CA ARG A 57 21.88 -13.76 -8.84
C ARG A 57 21.16 -15.03 -9.33
N PRO A 58 20.30 -14.95 -10.36
CA PRO A 58 19.96 -13.78 -11.16
C PRO A 58 18.98 -12.81 -10.46
N VAL A 59 19.01 -11.54 -10.84
CA VAL A 59 17.99 -10.53 -10.46
C VAL A 59 16.65 -10.93 -11.07
N ARG A 60 15.57 -10.84 -10.28
CA ARG A 60 14.22 -11.15 -10.73
C ARG A 60 13.31 -9.94 -10.66
N PHE A 61 12.30 -9.93 -11.51
CA PHE A 61 11.32 -8.88 -11.67
C PHE A 61 9.91 -9.46 -11.57
N THR A 62 8.96 -8.64 -11.15
CA THR A 62 7.53 -8.95 -11.13
C THR A 62 6.75 -7.67 -11.39
N ILE A 63 5.50 -7.76 -11.82
CA ILE A 63 4.66 -6.57 -12.00
C ILE A 63 4.50 -5.86 -10.64
N ALA A 64 4.61 -4.53 -10.63
CA ALA A 64 4.17 -3.80 -9.45
C ALA A 64 2.65 -3.91 -9.42
N LYS A 65 2.10 -4.55 -8.38
CA LYS A 65 0.64 -4.56 -8.14
C LYS A 65 0.17 -3.10 -8.05
N GLN A 66 -0.34 -2.56 -9.16
CA GLN A 66 -1.14 -1.34 -9.17
C GLN A 66 -2.45 -1.74 -8.49
N GLY A 67 -2.65 -1.33 -7.24
CA GLY A 67 -3.85 -1.69 -6.48
C GLY A 67 -3.65 -2.74 -5.38
N ALA A 68 -2.46 -2.82 -4.76
CA ALA A 68 -2.52 -2.96 -3.30
C ALA A 68 -2.86 -1.57 -2.75
N GLU A 69 -4.10 -1.11 -2.96
CA GLU A 69 -4.66 -0.20 -1.96
C GLU A 69 -4.47 -0.92 -0.65
N LYS A 70 -3.66 -0.34 0.23
CA LYS A 70 -3.59 -0.86 1.58
C LYS A 70 -5.00 -0.71 2.10
N ILE A 71 -5.69 -1.83 2.27
CA ILE A 71 -7.01 -1.85 2.87
C ILE A 71 -6.79 -1.51 4.34
N PHE A 72 -6.84 -0.22 4.66
CA PHE A 72 -6.88 0.26 6.01
C PHE A 72 -8.29 0.01 6.54
N ALA A 73 -8.42 -0.71 7.66
CA ALA A 73 -9.73 -0.99 8.25
C ALA A 73 -10.48 0.30 8.61
N THR A 74 -9.74 1.36 8.99
CA THR A 74 -10.28 2.68 9.31
C THR A 74 -9.36 3.78 8.80
N LYS A 75 -9.89 5.00 8.64
CA LYS A 75 -9.07 6.20 8.38
C LYS A 75 -8.02 6.46 9.48
N LEU A 76 -8.25 5.99 10.70
CA LEU A 76 -7.27 6.08 11.78
C LEU A 76 -6.06 5.14 11.55
N ASP A 77 -6.27 3.98 10.91
CA ASP A 77 -5.19 3.08 10.51
C ASP A 77 -4.33 3.69 9.41
N GLU A 78 -4.96 4.39 8.47
CA GLU A 78 -4.25 5.15 7.44
C GLU A 78 -3.38 6.26 8.08
N LEU A 79 -3.93 6.99 9.05
CA LEU A 79 -3.19 8.03 9.77
C LEU A 79 -2.00 7.49 10.57
N SER A 80 -2.21 6.40 11.34
CA SER A 80 -1.13 5.73 12.07
C SER A 80 -0.05 5.20 11.12
N TYR A 81 -0.44 4.72 9.95
CA TYR A 81 0.51 4.28 8.93
C TYR A 81 1.34 5.44 8.34
N GLN A 82 0.71 6.60 8.10
CA GLN A 82 1.42 7.78 7.60
C GLN A 82 2.31 8.43 8.66
N GLN A 83 1.90 8.37 9.93
CA GLN A 83 2.57 9.04 11.06
C GLN A 83 2.79 8.05 12.21
N PRO A 84 3.96 7.39 12.26
CA PRO A 84 4.25 6.38 13.28
C PRO A 84 4.12 6.88 14.72
N SER A 85 4.37 8.18 14.96
CA SER A 85 4.23 8.83 16.27
C SER A 85 2.78 8.85 16.80
N LEU A 86 1.79 8.77 15.91
CA LEU A 86 0.37 8.75 16.27
C LEU A 86 -0.16 7.34 16.55
N THR A 87 0.63 6.28 16.32
CA THR A 87 0.19 4.88 16.46
C THR A 87 -0.34 4.58 17.85
N ILE A 88 0.40 4.96 18.90
CA ILE A 88 0.00 4.73 20.30
C ILE A 88 -1.32 5.46 20.60
N ALA A 89 -1.46 6.71 20.15
CA ALA A 89 -2.67 7.49 20.35
C ALA A 89 -3.88 6.88 19.62
N VAL A 90 -3.70 6.39 18.38
CA VAL A 90 -4.74 5.71 17.60
C VAL A 90 -5.18 4.42 18.28
N GLU A 91 -4.26 3.59 18.76
CA GLU A 91 -4.56 2.34 19.46
C GLU A 91 -5.33 2.60 20.77
N GLN A 92 -4.89 3.57 21.56
CA GLN A 92 -5.58 3.99 22.78
C GLN A 92 -6.99 4.55 22.48
N GLY A 93 -7.11 5.36 21.42
CA GLY A 93 -8.39 5.86 20.90
C GLY A 93 -9.36 4.73 20.59
N LYS A 94 -8.91 3.74 19.83
CA LYS A 94 -9.71 2.56 19.47
C LYS A 94 -10.12 1.75 20.69
N ALA A 95 -9.19 1.49 21.61
CA ALA A 95 -9.47 0.75 22.83
C ALA A 95 -10.53 1.46 23.70
N ALA A 96 -10.42 2.78 23.85
CA ALA A 96 -11.39 3.57 24.60
C ALA A 96 -12.78 3.49 23.95
N ILE A 97 -12.90 3.64 22.63
CA ILE A 97 -14.19 3.57 21.92
C ILE A 97 -14.83 2.18 22.06
N LEU A 98 -14.03 1.11 21.94
CA LEU A 98 -14.50 -0.28 21.95
C LEU A 98 -14.75 -0.84 23.35
N TYR A 99 -14.31 -0.15 24.41
CA TYR A 99 -14.43 -0.65 25.78
C TYR A 99 -15.91 -0.79 26.21
N PRO A 100 -16.38 -1.97 26.67
CA PRO A 100 -17.77 -2.14 27.12
C PRO A 100 -18.11 -1.28 28.35
N PRO A 101 -19.39 -0.89 28.60
CA PRO A 101 -20.59 -1.07 27.76
C PRO A 101 -20.89 0.08 26.78
N LYS A 102 -20.21 1.24 26.88
CA LYS A 102 -20.47 2.45 26.03
C LYS A 102 -19.20 3.18 25.57
N GLY A 103 -18.04 2.55 25.66
CA GLY A 103 -16.75 3.20 25.49
C GLY A 103 -16.32 3.97 26.74
N MET A 104 -15.01 4.17 26.89
CA MET A 104 -14.38 4.99 27.92
C MET A 104 -14.35 6.46 27.46
N HIS A 105 -14.68 7.38 28.36
CA HIS A 105 -14.55 8.81 28.08
C HIS A 105 -13.08 9.20 27.85
N MET A 106 -12.82 9.94 26.77
CA MET A 106 -11.48 10.39 26.39
C MET A 106 -11.44 11.92 26.26
N LEU A 107 -10.39 12.54 26.80
CA LEU A 107 -10.05 13.94 26.61
C LEU A 107 -8.79 14.05 25.74
N ILE A 108 -8.83 14.88 24.70
CA ILE A 108 -7.70 15.10 23.78
C ILE A 108 -7.10 16.48 24.06
N PHE A 109 -5.84 16.54 24.50
CA PHE A 109 -5.11 17.78 24.80
C PHE A 109 -3.84 17.93 23.96
N GLY A 110 -3.28 19.15 23.89
CA GLY A 110 -2.06 19.47 23.12
C GLY A 110 -2.06 20.89 22.55
N GLU A 111 -0.91 21.35 22.06
CA GLU A 111 -0.71 22.70 21.48
C GLU A 111 -1.61 22.98 20.25
N THR A 112 -1.84 24.24 19.93
CA THR A 112 -2.65 24.63 18.76
C THR A 112 -2.02 24.12 17.46
N GLY A 113 -2.82 23.57 16.55
CA GLY A 113 -2.34 23.06 15.26
C GLY A 113 -1.90 21.60 15.23
N THR A 114 -1.88 20.88 16.35
CA THR A 114 -1.44 19.47 16.43
C THR A 114 -2.45 18.42 15.96
N GLY A 115 -3.58 18.83 15.38
CA GLY A 115 -4.56 17.89 14.79
C GLY A 115 -5.61 17.32 15.76
N LYS A 116 -5.74 17.84 16.99
CA LYS A 116 -6.74 17.37 18.00
C LYS A 116 -8.17 17.24 17.45
N SER A 117 -8.66 18.27 16.75
CA SER A 117 -10.01 18.30 16.18
C SER A 117 -10.19 17.27 15.07
N MET A 118 -9.14 17.05 14.27
CA MET A 118 -9.15 16.06 13.18
C MET A 118 -9.24 14.64 13.76
N PHE A 119 -8.43 14.34 14.78
CA PHE A 119 -8.42 13.06 15.48
C PHE A 119 -9.79 12.72 16.11
N ALA A 120 -10.43 13.70 16.77
CA ALA A 120 -11.74 13.53 17.39
C ALA A 120 -12.87 13.22 16.38
N GLN A 121 -12.78 13.76 15.16
CA GLN A 121 -13.79 13.53 14.12
C GLN A 121 -13.69 12.12 13.51
N GLN A 122 -12.48 11.60 13.34
CA GLN A 122 -12.27 10.26 12.78
C GLN A 122 -12.59 9.11 13.74
N GLY A 123 -12.54 9.36 15.06
CA GLY A 123 -12.90 8.37 16.09
C GLY A 123 -14.40 8.19 16.32
N LYS A 124 -15.29 8.96 15.69
CA LYS A 124 -16.74 8.77 15.91
C LYS A 124 -17.23 7.53 15.15
N PRO A 125 -17.73 6.48 15.82
CA PRO A 125 -18.52 5.46 15.14
C PRO A 125 -19.76 6.12 14.53
N LYS A 126 -20.18 5.65 13.35
CA LYS A 126 -21.49 5.97 12.76
C LYS A 126 -22.60 5.30 13.59
N LEU A 127 -22.78 5.74 14.83
CA LEU A 127 -23.90 5.32 15.67
C LEU A 127 -25.01 6.35 15.48
N GLY A 128 -26.01 5.97 14.67
CA GLY A 128 -27.28 6.65 14.59
C GLY A 128 -27.92 6.66 15.97
N PHE A 129 -28.00 7.84 16.56
CA PHE A 129 -28.87 8.07 17.72
C PHE A 129 -29.88 9.14 17.33
N SER A 130 -31.13 8.69 17.27
CA SER A 130 -32.33 9.52 17.23
C SER A 130 -32.26 10.57 18.33
N ARG A 131 -32.35 11.85 17.94
CA ARG A 131 -32.76 12.90 18.87
C ARG A 131 -34.18 12.57 19.31
N GLN A 132 -34.37 12.29 20.59
CA GLN A 132 -35.68 12.52 21.21
C GLN A 132 -35.64 13.90 21.87
N SER A 133 -36.72 14.61 21.60
CA SER A 133 -37.13 15.95 22.06
C SER A 133 -37.26 16.05 23.57
#